data_AF-A0A1F1EDN3-F1
#
_entry.id   AF-A0A1F1EDN3-F1
#
_cell.length_a   1.000
_cell.length_b   1.000
_cell.length_c   1.000
_cell.angle_alpha   90.00
_cell.angle_beta   90.00
_cell.angle_gamma   90.00
#
_symmetry.space_group_name_H-M   'P 1'
#
loop_
_entity.id
_entity.type
_entity.pdbx_description
1 polymer ?
#
loop_
_entity_poly.entity_id
_entity_poly.type
_entity_poly.pdbx_seq_one_letter_code
_entity_poly.pdbx_strand_id
1 'polypeptide(L)'
;MDKSQENKTIYIAVAVAVLALIALVGGSVLAMRMLGGAKENAQSQLAPLAEAPTTESTAKEDENSKSSRRTESEKSEEAATITETVEQTVTQEYTAPAPTKSNPGLPAGFNPATVACDGHGVLIVDSVVAGSPEEALPQLERSVAAYPGAEYYNPGICPSVRGEVAEGKVYPVAIDYGFDTDALCSAASRLGGNPRILSNRAEFLSPC
;
A
#
# COMPACT_ATOMS: atom_id res chain seq x y z
N MET A 1 43.53 -0.48 29.51
CA MET A 1 43.20 -0.83 28.13
C MET A 1 42.18 0.19 27.63
N ASP A 2 42.58 0.99 26.64
CA ASP A 2 41.79 2.10 26.11
C ASP A 2 40.63 1.61 25.24
N LYS A 3 39.38 1.92 25.64
CA LYS A 3 38.13 1.67 24.87
C LYS A 3 38.17 2.23 23.44
N SER A 4 39.09 3.16 23.17
CA SER A 4 39.32 3.77 21.85
C SER A 4 40.08 2.86 20.86
N GLN A 5 40.65 1.74 21.32
CA GLN A 5 41.30 0.77 20.43
C GLN A 5 40.33 -0.31 19.94
N GLU A 6 39.35 -0.70 20.77
CA GLU A 6 38.32 -1.68 20.41
C GLU A 6 37.37 -1.14 19.32
N ASN A 7 36.90 0.10 19.44
CA ASN A 7 36.00 0.67 18.44
C ASN A 7 36.68 0.82 17.06
N LYS A 8 37.96 1.16 17.02
CA LYS A 8 38.74 1.29 15.78
C LYS A 8 38.90 -0.06 15.08
N THR A 9 39.11 -1.12 15.84
CA THR A 9 39.24 -2.48 15.30
C THR A 9 37.89 -2.97 14.75
N ILE A 10 36.79 -2.68 15.44
CA ILE A 10 35.43 -3.00 14.97
C ILE A 10 35.10 -2.23 13.68
N TYR A 11 35.38 -0.93 13.61
CA TYR A 11 35.13 -0.13 12.41
C TYR A 11 35.91 -0.62 11.19
N ILE A 12 37.19 -0.99 11.37
CA ILE A 12 38.01 -1.52 10.28
C ILE A 12 37.44 -2.87 9.79
N ALA A 13 37.03 -3.75 10.70
CA ALA A 13 36.44 -5.05 10.33
C ALA A 13 35.12 -4.88 9.56
N VAL A 14 34.24 -3.97 9.99
CA VAL A 14 32.98 -3.66 9.30
C VAL A 14 33.25 -3.05 7.93
N ALA A 15 34.19 -2.10 7.81
CA ALA A 15 34.52 -1.48 6.53
C ALA A 15 35.06 -2.48 5.50
N VAL A 16 35.90 -3.43 5.92
CA VAL A 16 36.42 -4.48 5.03
C VAL A 16 35.31 -5.43 4.57
N ALA A 17 34.39 -5.81 5.47
CA ALA A 17 33.26 -6.67 5.13
C ALA A 17 32.31 -6.01 4.11
N VAL A 18 32.02 -4.71 4.29
CA VAL A 18 31.18 -3.94 3.37
C VAL A 18 31.82 -3.82 1.99
N LEU A 19 33.13 -3.55 1.92
CA LEU A 19 33.86 -3.46 0.63
C LEU A 19 33.88 -4.80 -0.12
N ALA A 20 34.01 -5.92 0.58
CA ALA A 20 33.94 -7.26 -0.04
C ALA A 20 32.56 -7.55 -0.64
N LEU A 21 31.48 -7.14 0.03
CA LEU A 21 30.11 -7.29 -0.48
C LEU A 21 29.86 -6.42 -1.71
N ILE A 22 30.35 -5.18 -1.72
CA ILE A 22 30.21 -4.28 -2.88
C ILE A 22 30.92 -4.86 -4.11
N ALA A 23 32.10 -5.47 -3.94
CA ALA A 23 32.82 -6.10 -5.05
C ALA A 23 32.09 -7.32 -5.64
N LEU A 24 31.38 -8.09 -4.80
CA LEU A 24 30.58 -9.24 -5.25
C LEU A 24 29.31 -8.83 -6.01
N VAL A 25 28.67 -7.73 -5.62
CA VAL A 25 27.44 -7.25 -6.29
C VAL A 25 27.75 -6.40 -7.53
N GLY A 26 28.84 -5.61 -7.49
CA GLY A 26 29.25 -4.73 -8.59
C GLY A 26 29.87 -5.43 -9.81
N GLY A 27 30.42 -6.64 -9.64
CA GLY A 27 31.03 -7.41 -10.73
C GLY A 27 30.04 -8.01 -11.73
N SER A 28 28.77 -8.16 -11.36
CA SER A 28 27.80 -8.94 -12.14
C SER A 28 27.12 -8.16 -13.28
N VAL A 29 27.12 -6.82 -13.23
CA VAL A 29 26.35 -6.00 -14.19
C VAL A 29 27.14 -5.65 -15.45
N LEU A 30 28.48 -5.70 -15.43
CA LEU A 30 29.30 -5.27 -16.57
C LEU A 30 29.56 -6.38 -17.61
N ALA A 31 29.33 -7.65 -17.29
CA ALA A 31 29.59 -8.77 -18.21
C ALA A 31 28.43 -9.08 -19.19
N MET A 32 27.19 -8.62 -18.95
CA MET A 32 26.05 -8.89 -19.84
C MET A 32 25.87 -7.87 -20.99
N ARG A 33 26.76 -6.88 -21.13
CA ARG A 33 26.63 -5.81 -22.14
C ARG A 33 27.53 -5.98 -23.38
N MET A 34 28.18 -7.14 -23.57
CA MET A 34 29.13 -7.34 -24.67
C MET A 34 28.93 -8.61 -25.52
N LEU A 35 27.78 -9.31 -25.43
CA LEU A 35 27.52 -10.47 -26.30
C LEU A 35 26.05 -10.53 -26.74
N GLY A 36 25.72 -9.80 -27.81
CA GLY A 36 24.37 -9.80 -28.38
C GLY A 36 24.30 -9.02 -29.69
N GLY A 37 25.23 -9.30 -30.60
CA GLY A 37 25.22 -8.78 -31.97
C GLY A 37 24.47 -9.71 -32.92
N ALA A 38 23.68 -9.07 -33.79
CA ALA A 38 23.15 -9.52 -35.08
C ALA A 38 22.04 -10.58 -35.11
N LYS A 39 20.84 -10.18 -35.58
CA LYS A 39 20.34 -10.44 -36.95
C LYS A 39 18.92 -9.86 -37.08
N GLU A 40 18.77 -8.81 -37.89
CA GLU A 40 18.36 -8.82 -39.30
C GLU A 40 16.85 -8.65 -39.48
N ASN A 41 16.56 -7.51 -40.11
CA ASN A 41 15.29 -6.96 -40.53
C ASN A 41 14.71 -7.82 -41.67
N ALA A 42 13.46 -8.25 -41.57
CA ALA A 42 12.70 -8.75 -42.71
C ALA A 42 11.27 -8.23 -42.63
N GLN A 43 11.14 -6.96 -43.00
CA GLN A 43 9.91 -6.35 -43.45
C GLN A 43 9.65 -6.83 -44.89
N SER A 44 8.53 -7.52 -45.15
CA SER A 44 7.98 -7.57 -46.50
C SER A 44 6.46 -7.55 -46.42
N GLN A 45 5.92 -6.42 -46.88
CA GLN A 45 4.52 -6.17 -47.16
C GLN A 45 4.07 -7.00 -48.36
N LEU A 46 2.76 -7.31 -48.42
CA LEU A 46 1.87 -7.14 -49.59
C LEU A 46 0.48 -7.76 -49.27
N ALA A 47 -0.56 -6.92 -49.30
CA ALA A 47 -2.00 -7.26 -49.33
C ALA A 47 -2.39 -7.83 -50.73
N PRO A 48 -3.66 -8.12 -51.13
CA PRO A 48 -4.97 -7.73 -50.55
C PRO A 48 -6.18 -8.70 -50.75
N LEU A 49 -7.34 -8.28 -50.18
CA LEU A 49 -8.73 -8.43 -50.65
C LEU A 49 -9.36 -9.83 -50.95
N ALA A 50 -10.49 -10.06 -50.27
CA ALA A 50 -11.80 -10.44 -50.82
C ALA A 50 -12.46 -11.76 -50.34
N GLU A 51 -13.78 -11.59 -50.12
CA GLU A 51 -14.88 -12.56 -50.19
C GLU A 51 -15.27 -13.40 -48.95
N ALA A 52 -16.41 -13.00 -48.37
CA ALA A 52 -17.32 -13.87 -47.63
C ALA A 52 -17.91 -14.96 -48.55
N PRO A 53 -18.48 -16.03 -47.97
CA PRO A 53 -19.94 -16.08 -48.00
C PRO A 53 -20.59 -16.59 -46.69
N THR A 54 -21.81 -16.13 -46.52
CA THR A 54 -22.85 -16.59 -45.59
C THR A 54 -23.26 -18.04 -45.83
N THR A 55 -23.52 -18.81 -44.78
CA THR A 55 -24.68 -19.71 -44.75
C THR A 55 -25.15 -19.99 -43.32
N GLU A 56 -26.46 -19.96 -43.21
CA GLU A 56 -27.37 -19.94 -42.07
C GLU A 56 -27.77 -21.37 -41.66
N SER A 57 -27.94 -21.63 -40.36
CA SER A 57 -28.91 -22.62 -39.86
C SER A 57 -29.23 -22.45 -38.36
N THR A 58 -30.23 -21.61 -38.12
CA THR A 58 -31.46 -21.80 -37.32
C THR A 58 -31.56 -22.91 -36.25
N ALA A 59 -31.87 -22.48 -35.02
CA ALA A 59 -32.97 -22.91 -34.10
C ALA A 59 -32.50 -22.80 -32.62
N LYS A 60 -32.96 -21.81 -31.84
CA LYS A 60 -34.23 -21.73 -31.06
C LYS A 60 -34.33 -22.83 -29.97
N GLU A 61 -34.74 -22.60 -28.73
CA GLU A 61 -35.21 -21.46 -27.93
C GLU A 61 -35.36 -21.98 -26.47
N ASP A 62 -35.80 -21.09 -25.57
CA ASP A 62 -36.47 -21.35 -24.28
C ASP A 62 -35.69 -21.26 -22.96
N GLU A 63 -35.48 -20.01 -22.52
CA GLU A 63 -36.26 -19.33 -21.46
C GLU A 63 -36.74 -20.13 -20.21
N ASN A 64 -36.33 -19.59 -19.05
CA ASN A 64 -37.22 -19.05 -17.98
C ASN A 64 -37.45 -19.86 -16.67
N SER A 65 -37.38 -19.06 -15.59
CA SER A 65 -38.05 -19.13 -14.29
C SER A 65 -37.43 -19.87 -13.09
N LYS A 66 -36.72 -19.05 -12.27
CA LYS A 66 -37.13 -18.61 -10.92
C LYS A 66 -37.95 -19.59 -10.06
N SER A 67 -37.46 -19.91 -8.85
CA SER A 67 -38.07 -19.52 -7.55
C SER A 67 -37.69 -20.43 -6.36
N SER A 68 -37.13 -19.78 -5.32
CA SER A 68 -37.46 -19.84 -3.88
C SER A 68 -37.45 -21.13 -3.01
N ARG A 69 -36.77 -20.92 -1.86
CA ARG A 69 -37.19 -21.13 -0.45
C ARG A 69 -36.96 -22.47 0.27
N ARG A 70 -36.11 -22.35 1.31
CA ARG A 70 -36.24 -22.68 2.76
C ARG A 70 -36.93 -23.98 3.20
N THR A 71 -36.33 -24.65 4.19
CA THR A 71 -36.79 -24.94 5.58
C THR A 71 -35.63 -25.73 6.24
N GLU A 72 -34.88 -25.28 7.27
CA GLU A 72 -35.13 -24.97 8.69
C GLU A 72 -35.32 -26.20 9.62
N SER A 73 -34.73 -26.08 10.83
CA SER A 73 -34.90 -26.87 12.08
C SER A 73 -34.07 -28.15 12.27
N GLU A 74 -33.49 -28.49 13.44
CA GLU A 74 -33.26 -27.82 14.74
C GLU A 74 -32.48 -28.80 15.67
N LYS A 75 -31.79 -28.25 16.69
CA LYS A 75 -31.65 -28.75 18.09
C LYS A 75 -30.63 -29.85 18.50
N SER A 76 -29.65 -29.46 19.35
CA SER A 76 -29.51 -29.72 20.82
C SER A 76 -28.04 -29.45 21.22
N GLU A 77 -27.76 -28.39 22.00
CA GLU A 77 -27.67 -28.35 23.47
C GLU A 77 -26.32 -28.82 24.07
N GLU A 78 -25.66 -27.85 24.70
CA GLU A 78 -24.93 -27.94 25.98
C GLU A 78 -23.50 -28.51 26.03
N ALA A 79 -22.53 -27.59 26.09
CA ALA A 79 -21.57 -27.55 27.20
C ALA A 79 -20.98 -26.14 27.30
N ALA A 80 -21.45 -25.38 28.29
CA ALA A 80 -20.86 -24.11 28.69
C ALA A 80 -19.46 -24.35 29.27
N THR A 81 -18.46 -23.65 28.74
CA THR A 81 -17.23 -23.33 29.48
C THR A 81 -17.00 -21.85 29.28
N ILE A 82 -17.49 -21.08 30.25
CA ILE A 82 -17.30 -19.63 30.33
C ILE A 82 -15.81 -19.41 30.60
N THR A 83 -15.07 -19.05 29.56
CA THR A 83 -13.74 -18.44 29.73
C THR A 83 -13.97 -16.95 29.76
N GLU A 84 -13.94 -16.41 30.98
CA GLU A 84 -14.01 -14.99 31.30
C GLU A 84 -12.89 -14.25 30.55
N THR A 85 -13.18 -13.79 29.33
CA THR A 85 -12.30 -12.91 28.59
C THR A 85 -12.66 -11.51 29.03
N VAL A 86 -11.85 -11.00 29.96
CA VAL A 86 -11.90 -9.62 30.44
C VAL A 86 -11.90 -8.70 29.23
N GLU A 87 -13.05 -8.07 29.00
CA GLU A 87 -13.26 -6.96 28.08
C GLU A 87 -12.40 -5.80 28.57
N GLN A 88 -11.13 -5.76 28.14
CA GLN A 88 -10.30 -4.57 28.27
C GLN A 88 -10.75 -3.59 27.19
N THR A 89 -11.81 -2.87 27.50
CA THR A 89 -12.21 -1.63 26.85
C THR A 89 -11.12 -0.61 27.10
N VAL A 90 -10.08 -0.64 26.27
CA VAL A 90 -9.15 0.49 26.14
C VAL A 90 -9.91 1.56 25.38
N THR A 91 -10.68 2.36 26.11
CA THR A 91 -11.16 3.67 25.65
C THR A 91 -9.94 4.59 25.58
N GLN A 92 -9.12 4.43 24.53
CA GLN A 92 -8.24 5.49 24.10
C GLN A 92 -9.13 6.50 23.38
N GLU A 93 -9.35 7.62 24.05
CA GLU A 93 -10.02 8.80 23.54
C GLU A 93 -9.24 9.31 22.32
N TYR A 94 -9.64 8.87 21.13
CA TYR A 94 -9.16 9.43 19.87
C TYR A 94 -9.86 10.78 19.68
N THR A 95 -9.25 11.83 20.20
CA THR A 95 -9.64 13.19 19.84
C THR A 95 -9.16 13.43 18.41
N ALA A 96 -10.03 13.16 17.43
CA ALA A 96 -9.82 13.63 16.06
C ALA A 96 -9.54 15.14 16.12
N PRO A 97 -8.41 15.64 15.58
CA PRO A 97 -8.12 17.06 15.64
C PRO A 97 -9.17 17.81 14.82
N ALA A 98 -9.88 18.73 15.49
CA ALA A 98 -10.79 19.66 14.82
C ALA A 98 -10.01 20.52 13.79
N PRO A 99 -10.64 20.94 12.67
CA PRO A 99 -9.98 21.77 11.68
C PRO A 99 -9.83 23.19 12.23
N THR A 100 -8.74 23.46 12.95
CA THR A 100 -8.41 24.80 13.44
C THR A 100 -7.57 25.54 12.41
N LYS A 101 -8.03 26.74 12.06
CA LYS A 101 -7.30 27.77 11.31
C LYS A 101 -5.84 27.86 11.78
N SER A 102 -4.92 27.80 10.82
CA SER A 102 -3.48 28.11 10.89
C SER A 102 -2.84 27.94 12.26
N ASN A 103 -2.39 26.72 12.55
CA ASN A 103 -1.67 26.39 13.77
C ASN A 103 -0.29 27.08 13.76
N PRO A 104 0.05 27.95 14.72
CA PRO A 104 1.30 28.75 14.71
C PRO A 104 2.62 27.96 14.78
N GLY A 105 2.56 26.62 14.87
CA GLY A 105 3.71 25.73 15.00
C GLY A 105 3.91 24.76 13.84
N LEU A 106 3.26 24.98 12.70
CA LEU A 106 3.46 24.16 11.49
C LEU A 106 4.26 24.92 10.44
N PRO A 107 5.13 24.24 9.66
CA PRO A 107 5.87 24.87 8.58
C PRO A 107 4.92 25.39 7.50
N ALA A 108 5.31 26.48 6.85
CA ALA A 108 4.59 26.98 5.67
C ALA A 108 4.53 25.87 4.60
N GLY A 109 3.34 25.65 4.02
CA GLY A 109 3.13 24.60 3.01
C GLY A 109 2.71 23.24 3.60
N PHE A 110 2.83 23.05 4.91
CA PHE A 110 2.34 21.84 5.57
C PHE A 110 0.82 21.87 5.72
N ASN A 111 0.14 21.19 4.81
CA ASN A 111 -1.31 21.12 4.67
C ASN A 111 -1.73 19.65 4.48
N PRO A 112 -1.71 18.83 5.55
CA PRO A 112 -2.18 17.46 5.46
C PRO A 112 -3.68 17.45 5.18
N ALA A 113 -4.10 16.52 4.32
CA ALA A 113 -5.50 16.29 4.05
C ALA A 113 -6.22 15.73 5.29
N THR A 114 -7.52 16.02 5.37
CA THR A 114 -8.40 15.48 6.41
C THR A 114 -9.21 14.34 5.84
N VAL A 115 -9.42 13.29 6.64
CA VAL A 115 -10.15 12.11 6.19
C VAL A 115 -10.88 11.46 7.37
N ALA A 116 -12.03 10.85 7.10
CA ALA A 116 -12.85 10.19 8.12
C ALA A 116 -12.42 8.73 8.32
N CYS A 117 -12.54 8.23 9.55
CA CYS A 117 -12.30 6.81 9.87
C CYS A 117 -13.61 6.02 9.79
N ASP A 118 -14.27 6.06 8.63
CA ASP A 118 -15.63 5.54 8.41
C ASP A 118 -15.67 4.23 7.59
N GLY A 119 -14.51 3.63 7.32
CA GLY A 119 -14.38 2.34 6.63
C GLY A 119 -14.05 2.43 5.15
N HIS A 120 -13.81 3.62 4.59
CA HIS A 120 -13.33 3.70 3.23
C HIS A 120 -11.88 3.24 3.09
N GLY A 121 -11.52 2.86 1.88
CA GLY A 121 -10.24 2.29 1.50
C GLY A 121 -9.31 3.32 0.88
N VAL A 122 -8.07 3.33 1.34
CA VAL A 122 -6.98 4.12 0.77
C VAL A 122 -5.84 3.22 0.33
N LEU A 123 -5.15 3.59 -0.75
CA LEU A 123 -3.88 2.98 -1.14
C LEU A 123 -2.74 3.84 -0.62
N ILE A 124 -2.03 3.37 0.42
CA ILE A 124 -0.81 4.04 0.87
C ILE A 124 0.30 3.71 -0.13
N VAL A 125 0.67 4.70 -0.95
CA VAL A 125 1.69 4.57 -2.01
C VAL A 125 3.10 4.91 -1.51
N ASP A 126 3.19 5.66 -0.42
CA ASP A 126 4.45 5.98 0.25
C ASP A 126 4.22 6.27 1.75
N SER A 127 5.27 6.23 2.55
CA SER A 127 5.23 6.54 3.98
C SER A 127 6.50 7.27 4.39
N VAL A 128 6.37 8.57 4.64
CA VAL A 128 7.49 9.41 5.09
C VAL A 128 7.62 9.29 6.59
N VAL A 129 8.80 8.89 7.07
CA VAL A 129 9.11 8.85 8.51
C VAL A 129 10.00 10.03 8.87
N ALA A 130 9.56 10.84 9.84
CA ALA A 130 10.28 12.04 10.25
C ALA A 130 10.04 12.38 11.73
N GLY A 131 10.97 13.12 12.34
CA GLY A 131 10.84 13.59 13.71
C GLY A 131 9.90 14.80 13.84
N SER A 132 9.73 15.56 12.76
CA SER A 132 8.86 16.74 12.74
C SER A 132 8.23 17.01 11.36
N PRO A 133 7.17 17.85 11.28
CA PRO A 133 6.58 18.29 10.01
C PRO A 133 7.58 19.00 9.09
N GLU A 134 8.54 19.76 9.65
CA GLU A 134 9.57 20.49 8.88
C GLU A 134 10.50 19.53 8.16
N GLU A 135 10.88 18.44 8.84
CA GLU A 135 11.70 17.38 8.26
C GLU A 135 10.95 16.56 7.22
N ALA A 136 9.63 16.36 7.41
CA ALA A 136 8.80 15.56 6.51
C ALA A 136 8.46 16.26 5.19
N LEU A 137 8.21 17.58 5.24
CA LEU A 137 7.57 18.32 4.16
C LEU A 137 8.27 18.16 2.79
N PRO A 138 9.61 18.29 2.66
CA PRO A 138 10.27 18.14 1.37
C PRO A 138 10.10 16.74 0.73
N GLN A 139 9.94 15.70 1.54
CA GLN A 139 9.75 14.33 1.11
C GLN A 139 8.28 14.11 0.74
N LEU A 140 7.35 14.67 1.53
CA LEU A 140 5.91 14.63 1.25
C LEU A 140 5.59 15.30 -0.09
N GLU A 141 6.14 16.48 -0.35
CA GLU A 141 5.94 17.20 -1.63
C GLU A 141 6.45 16.40 -2.83
N ARG A 142 7.61 15.75 -2.69
CA ARG A 142 8.16 14.88 -3.75
C ARG A 142 7.27 13.66 -3.98
N SER A 143 6.77 13.07 -2.90
CA SER A 143 5.94 11.87 -2.96
C SER A 143 4.59 12.17 -3.62
N VAL A 144 3.90 13.24 -3.20
CA VAL A 144 2.65 13.69 -3.85
C VAL A 144 2.87 14.06 -5.33
N ALA A 145 4.00 14.67 -5.68
CA ALA A 145 4.32 14.95 -7.08
C ALA A 145 4.57 13.68 -7.92
N ALA A 146 5.08 12.60 -7.30
CA ALA A 146 5.34 11.33 -7.96
C ALA A 146 4.09 10.47 -8.15
N TYR A 147 3.06 10.67 -7.32
CA TYR A 147 1.81 9.90 -7.34
C TYR A 147 0.60 10.82 -7.58
N PRO A 148 0.19 11.04 -8.85
CA PRO A 148 -0.96 11.87 -9.17
C PRO A 148 -2.23 11.41 -8.46
N GLY A 149 -2.91 12.34 -7.79
CA GLY A 149 -4.13 12.07 -7.01
C GLY A 149 -3.86 11.58 -5.58
N ALA A 150 -2.60 11.43 -5.18
CA ALA A 150 -2.26 11.15 -3.79
C ALA A 150 -2.27 12.44 -2.95
N GLU A 151 -2.66 12.30 -1.69
CA GLU A 151 -2.56 13.30 -0.65
C GLU A 151 -1.76 12.73 0.53
N TYR A 152 -1.23 13.59 1.39
CA TYR A 152 -0.63 13.13 2.64
C TYR A 152 -1.50 13.44 3.84
N TYR A 153 -1.50 12.56 4.82
CA TYR A 153 -2.26 12.73 6.06
C TYR A 153 -1.35 12.95 7.26
N ASN A 154 -1.95 13.41 8.36
CA ASN A 154 -1.25 13.43 9.64
C ASN A 154 -0.93 12.01 10.11
N PRO A 155 0.13 11.84 10.93
CA PRO A 155 0.44 10.56 11.52
C PRO A 155 -0.70 10.06 12.39
N GLY A 156 -1.10 8.81 12.17
CA GLY A 156 -2.16 8.16 12.96
C GLY A 156 -3.54 8.76 12.72
N ILE A 157 -3.80 9.32 11.52
CA ILE A 157 -5.07 9.94 11.14
C ILE A 157 -6.29 9.05 11.41
N CYS A 158 -6.10 7.72 11.37
CA CYS A 158 -7.01 6.73 11.91
C CYS A 158 -6.22 5.68 12.70
N PRO A 159 -6.78 5.05 13.75
CA PRO A 159 -6.15 3.94 14.46
C PRO A 159 -5.66 2.79 13.55
N SER A 160 -6.36 2.52 12.44
CA SER A 160 -5.96 1.49 11.46
C SER A 160 -4.77 1.88 10.58
N VAL A 161 -4.28 3.13 10.70
CA VAL A 161 -3.11 3.65 10.01
C VAL A 161 -2.00 3.87 11.02
N ARG A 162 -0.80 3.41 10.68
CA ARG A 162 0.36 3.56 11.55
C ARG A 162 0.69 5.04 11.73
N GLY A 163 0.74 5.52 12.96
CA GLY A 163 1.17 6.89 13.27
C GLY A 163 2.63 7.03 13.66
N GLU A 164 3.30 5.95 14.05
CA GLU A 164 4.66 6.03 14.58
C GLU A 164 5.41 4.70 14.43
N VAL A 165 6.73 4.82 14.31
CA VAL A 165 7.75 3.76 14.40
C VAL A 165 8.89 4.25 15.30
N ALA A 166 9.88 3.40 15.57
CA ALA A 166 11.02 3.78 16.41
C ALA A 166 11.79 4.99 15.85
N GLU A 167 11.81 5.14 14.53
CA GLU A 167 12.52 6.17 13.78
C GLU A 167 11.76 7.50 13.70
N GLY A 168 10.48 7.55 14.08
CA GLY A 168 9.70 8.79 14.10
C GLY A 168 8.22 8.61 13.73
N LYS A 169 7.57 9.76 13.46
CA LYS A 169 6.17 9.81 13.04
C LYS A 169 6.04 9.37 11.58
N VAL A 170 4.99 8.60 11.30
CA VAL A 170 4.72 8.08 9.95
C VAL A 170 3.64 8.92 9.29
N TYR A 171 4.01 9.65 8.23
CA TYR A 171 3.10 10.43 7.40
C TYR A 171 2.75 9.61 6.16
N PRO A 172 1.53 9.04 6.09
CA PRO A 172 1.12 8.27 4.92
C PRO A 172 0.87 9.22 3.74
N VAL A 173 1.31 8.80 2.56
CA VAL A 173 0.91 9.41 1.28
C VAL A 173 0.03 8.39 0.57
N ALA A 174 -1.21 8.77 0.29
CA ALA A 174 -2.23 7.82 -0.11
C ALA A 174 -3.20 8.37 -1.15
N ILE A 175 -3.73 7.47 -1.97
CA ILE A 175 -4.82 7.73 -2.90
C ILE A 175 -6.09 7.19 -2.27
N ASP A 176 -7.12 8.02 -2.16
CA ASP A 176 -8.43 7.63 -1.63
C ASP A 176 -9.27 6.97 -2.73
N TYR A 177 -9.75 5.76 -2.47
CA TYR A 177 -10.64 4.99 -3.36
C TYR A 177 -12.08 4.94 -2.84
N GLY A 178 -12.39 5.63 -1.74
CA GLY A 178 -13.68 5.56 -1.10
C GLY A 178 -14.03 4.11 -0.73
N PHE A 179 -15.27 3.71 -0.95
CA PHE A 179 -15.71 2.33 -0.70
C PHE A 179 -15.51 1.40 -1.90
N ASP A 180 -14.83 1.84 -2.96
CA ASP A 180 -14.54 1.02 -4.14
C ASP A 180 -13.32 0.11 -3.88
N THR A 181 -13.58 -0.99 -3.18
CA THR A 181 -12.54 -1.96 -2.80
C THR A 181 -11.93 -2.65 -4.02
N ASP A 182 -12.72 -2.87 -5.08
CA ASP A 182 -12.24 -3.49 -6.31
C ASP A 182 -11.25 -2.56 -7.03
N ALA A 183 -11.55 -1.27 -7.12
CA ALA A 183 -10.63 -0.27 -7.68
C ALA A 183 -9.36 -0.13 -6.83
N LEU A 184 -9.49 -0.14 -5.50
CA LEU A 184 -8.35 -0.13 -4.57
C LEU A 184 -7.42 -1.32 -4.81
N CYS A 185 -7.96 -2.54 -4.86
CA CYS A 185 -7.16 -3.74 -5.04
C CYS A 185 -6.55 -3.85 -6.44
N SER A 186 -7.30 -3.44 -7.46
CA SER A 186 -6.78 -3.30 -8.82
C SER A 186 -5.60 -2.32 -8.86
N ALA A 187 -5.72 -1.17 -8.20
CA ALA A 187 -4.65 -0.19 -8.12
C ALA A 187 -3.43 -0.72 -7.35
N ALA A 188 -3.64 -1.37 -6.19
CA ALA A 188 -2.57 -1.97 -5.40
C ALA A 188 -1.78 -3.02 -6.21
N SER A 189 -2.46 -3.83 -7.02
CA SER A 189 -1.81 -4.82 -7.88
C SER A 189 -0.93 -4.20 -8.98
N ARG A 190 -1.28 -2.99 -9.43
CA ARG A 190 -0.59 -2.28 -10.53
C ARG A 190 0.50 -1.33 -10.07
N LEU A 191 0.24 -0.59 -9.00
CA LEU A 191 1.12 0.45 -8.45
C LEU A 191 2.01 -0.09 -7.33
N GLY A 192 1.66 -1.24 -6.74
CA GLY A 192 2.19 -1.66 -5.45
C GLY A 192 1.58 -0.84 -4.31
N GLY A 193 2.32 -0.74 -3.20
CA GLY A 193 1.87 -0.03 -2.00
C GLY A 193 1.08 -0.91 -1.04
N ASN A 194 0.38 -0.28 -0.11
CA ASN A 194 -0.27 -0.93 1.02
C ASN A 194 -1.73 -0.47 1.12
N PRO A 195 -2.69 -1.26 0.60
CA PRO A 195 -4.10 -0.91 0.69
C PRO A 195 -4.57 -1.08 2.14
N ARG A 196 -5.33 -0.09 2.63
CA ARG A 196 -5.81 0.01 4.01
C ARG A 196 -7.26 0.46 4.06
N ILE A 197 -7.99 -0.10 5.03
CA ILE A 197 -9.30 0.43 5.43
C ILE A 197 -9.09 1.43 6.57
N LEU A 198 -9.66 2.62 6.44
CA LEU A 198 -9.63 3.64 7.48
C LEU A 198 -10.72 3.37 8.52
N SER A 199 -10.33 2.90 9.69
CA SER A 199 -11.26 2.52 10.76
C SER A 199 -10.80 3.03 12.11
N ASN A 200 -11.74 3.07 13.06
CA ASN A 200 -11.48 3.42 14.46
C ASN A 200 -10.85 2.28 15.28
N ARG A 201 -10.45 1.19 14.63
CA ARG A 201 -9.80 0.05 15.28
C ARG A 201 -8.33 0.03 14.89
N ALA A 202 -7.47 -0.31 15.85
CA ALA A 202 -6.03 -0.46 15.61
C ALA A 202 -5.72 -1.78 14.87
N GLU A 203 -6.42 -2.00 13.76
CA GLU A 203 -6.32 -3.19 12.93
C GLU A 203 -5.65 -2.79 11.62
N PHE A 204 -4.40 -3.19 11.46
CA PHE A 204 -3.68 -2.99 10.21
C PHE A 204 -4.11 -4.10 9.23
N LEU A 205 -5.36 -4.03 8.77
CA LEU A 205 -5.90 -4.94 7.76
C LEU A 205 -5.71 -4.39 6.35
N SER A 206 -5.47 -5.30 5.42
CA SER A 206 -5.51 -5.00 3.99
C SER A 206 -6.82 -5.58 3.44
N PRO A 207 -7.58 -4.83 2.63
CA PRO A 207 -8.80 -5.34 1.99
C PRO A 207 -8.52 -6.19 0.73
N CYS A 208 -7.23 -6.31 0.38
CA CYS A 208 -6.67 -7.12 -0.68
C CYS A 208 -5.69 -8.13 -0.01
#